data_AF-A0A949ISP7-F1
#
_entry.id   AF-A0A949ISP7-F1
#
_cell.length_a   1.000
_cell.length_b   1.000
_cell.length_c   1.000
_cell.angle_alpha   90.00
_cell.angle_beta   90.00
_cell.angle_gamma   90.00
#
_symmetry.space_group_name_H-M   'P 1'
#
loop_
_entity.id
_entity.type
_entity.pdbx_description
1 polymer ?
#
loop_
_entity_poly.entity_id
_entity_poly.type
_entity_poly.pdbx_seq_one_letter_code
_entity_poly.pdbx_strand_id
1 'polypeptide(L)'
;ARLTGHAPDFSGWARQTEAYKNASPFEQPTIEKNEVQQMQDAFGALDTTAPLIVKTQVQLSPYDANNHGFFVINFKKSTFFPARYAGKFYAIVPQGIMDKQWLPVSDAATRDAIEKAAAGSKGGQLPMILYLTPSYADTKPAMIDGYPYWPLAVTVSKVMLFSADNQTLLWHDYSSDDKTRQSIMNLYQ
;
A
#
# COMPACT_ATOMS: atom_id res chain seq x y z
N ALA A 1 3.44 14.87 3.84
CA ALA A 1 2.97 16.01 4.63
C ALA A 1 2.14 15.55 5.84
N ARG A 2 0.90 15.02 5.69
CA ARG A 2 0.16 14.45 6.85
C ARG A 2 0.96 13.34 7.55
N LEU A 3 1.44 12.38 6.76
CA LEU A 3 2.24 11.25 7.26
C LEU A 3 3.67 11.62 7.69
N THR A 4 4.12 12.83 7.36
CA THR A 4 5.47 13.33 7.72
C THR A 4 5.40 14.30 8.90
N GLY A 5 4.21 14.56 9.47
CA GLY A 5 4.02 15.52 10.57
C GLY A 5 4.31 17.00 10.23
N HIS A 6 4.47 17.33 8.95
CA HIS A 6 4.78 18.69 8.50
C HIS A 6 3.64 19.28 7.70
N ALA A 7 3.22 20.49 8.07
CA ALA A 7 2.33 21.30 7.25
C ALA A 7 3.05 21.64 5.92
N PRO A 8 2.41 21.41 4.76
CA PRO A 8 2.92 21.92 3.50
C PRO A 8 3.11 23.45 3.55
N ASP A 9 4.09 23.95 2.80
CA ASP A 9 4.25 25.39 2.58
C ASP A 9 3.20 25.88 1.57
N PHE A 10 1.96 25.98 2.04
CA PHE A 10 0.83 26.42 1.22
C PHE A 10 1.02 27.84 0.70
N SER A 11 1.65 28.73 1.47
CA SER A 11 1.96 30.10 1.02
C SER A 11 2.95 30.09 -0.14
N GLY A 12 4.01 29.29 -0.05
CA GLY A 12 4.96 29.10 -1.15
C GLY A 12 4.29 28.54 -2.40
N TRP A 13 3.35 27.60 -2.26
CA TRP A 13 2.61 27.03 -3.39
C TRP A 13 1.59 28.00 -3.99
N ALA A 14 0.85 28.75 -3.15
CA ALA A 14 -0.09 29.77 -3.59
C ALA A 14 0.57 30.82 -4.49
N ARG A 15 1.79 31.25 -4.14
CA ARG A 15 2.57 32.21 -4.94
C ARG A 15 3.05 31.66 -6.29
N GLN A 16 3.01 30.35 -6.48
CA GLN A 16 3.36 29.71 -7.75
C GLN A 16 2.17 29.54 -8.69
N THR A 17 0.94 29.77 -8.22
CA THR A 17 -0.28 29.66 -9.04
C THR A 17 -0.35 30.73 -10.12
N GLU A 18 -1.03 30.43 -11.23
CA GLU A 18 -1.27 31.43 -12.28
C GLU A 18 -2.15 32.57 -11.79
N ALA A 19 -3.13 32.28 -10.92
CA ALA A 19 -4.00 33.29 -10.31
C ALA A 19 -3.19 34.35 -9.54
N TYR A 20 -2.23 33.92 -8.71
CA TYR A 20 -1.35 34.86 -7.99
C TYR A 20 -0.41 35.61 -8.94
N LYS A 21 0.19 34.93 -9.92
CA LYS A 21 1.13 35.52 -10.88
C LYS A 21 0.50 36.58 -11.78
N ASN A 22 -0.77 36.41 -12.14
CA ASN A 22 -1.49 37.31 -13.02
C ASN A 22 -2.25 38.44 -12.28
N ALA A 23 -2.28 38.39 -10.95
CA ALA A 23 -2.98 39.37 -10.12
C ALA A 23 -2.21 40.68 -9.97
N SER A 24 -2.93 41.78 -9.81
CA SER A 24 -2.31 43.05 -9.46
C SER A 24 -1.68 43.00 -8.06
N PRO A 25 -0.66 43.83 -7.76
CA PRO A 25 -0.04 43.86 -6.43
C PRO A 25 -1.01 44.11 -5.27
N PHE A 26 -2.14 44.78 -5.53
CA PHE A 26 -3.17 45.04 -4.53
C PHE A 26 -4.07 43.81 -4.26
N GLU A 27 -4.25 42.95 -5.26
CA GLU A 27 -5.09 41.74 -5.18
C GLU A 27 -4.32 40.51 -4.70
N GLN A 28 -2.99 40.50 -4.89
CA GLN A 28 -2.10 39.40 -4.51
C GLN A 28 -2.30 38.90 -3.06
N PRO A 29 -2.43 39.75 -2.03
CA PRO A 29 -2.66 39.26 -0.65
C PRO A 29 -3.97 38.50 -0.50
N THR A 30 -5.04 38.95 -1.18
CA THR A 30 -6.36 38.32 -1.14
C THR A 30 -6.34 37.00 -1.89
N ILE A 31 -5.69 36.95 -3.06
CA ILE A 31 -5.57 35.73 -3.85
C ILE A 31 -4.69 34.70 -3.13
N GLU A 32 -3.55 35.09 -2.56
CA GLU A 32 -2.71 34.20 -1.75
C GLU A 32 -3.52 33.59 -0.60
N LYS A 33 -4.29 34.40 0.14
CA LYS A 33 -5.13 33.91 1.23
C LYS A 33 -6.17 32.88 0.75
N ASN A 34 -6.84 33.15 -0.37
CA ASN A 34 -7.88 32.27 -0.91
C ASN A 34 -7.28 30.93 -1.40
N GLU A 35 -6.15 30.99 -2.12
CA GLU A 35 -5.42 29.81 -2.59
C GLU A 35 -4.90 28.97 -1.42
N VAL A 36 -4.33 29.61 -0.39
CA VAL A 36 -3.89 28.92 0.84
C VAL A 36 -5.07 28.21 1.51
N GLN A 37 -6.21 28.89 1.66
CA GLN A 37 -7.40 28.28 2.28
C GLN A 37 -7.90 27.09 1.47
N GLN A 38 -8.01 27.21 0.14
CA GLN A 38 -8.42 26.08 -0.71
C GLN A 38 -7.46 24.90 -0.59
N MET A 39 -6.15 25.14 -0.59
CA MET A 39 -5.17 24.07 -0.44
C MET A 39 -5.22 23.44 0.94
N GLN A 40 -5.47 24.21 2.01
CA GLN A 40 -5.68 23.69 3.36
C GLN A 40 -6.94 22.82 3.46
N ASP A 41 -8.05 23.26 2.86
CA ASP A 41 -9.30 22.51 2.85
C ASP A 41 -9.16 21.21 2.05
N ALA A 42 -8.54 21.28 0.87
CA ALA A 42 -8.23 20.10 0.05
C ALA A 42 -7.30 19.14 0.79
N PHE A 43 -6.24 19.64 1.43
CA PHE A 43 -5.33 18.84 2.25
C PHE A 43 -6.02 18.24 3.48
N GLY A 44 -6.95 18.97 4.07
CA GLY A 44 -7.81 18.52 5.17
C GLY A 44 -8.71 17.35 4.77
N ALA A 45 -9.24 17.40 3.54
CA ALA A 45 -10.10 16.40 2.94
C ALA A 45 -9.34 15.16 2.40
N LEU A 46 -8.01 15.21 2.28
CA LEU A 46 -7.23 14.04 1.84
C LEU A 46 -7.36 12.90 2.84
N ASP A 47 -8.00 11.82 2.40
CA ASP A 47 -8.15 10.59 3.17
C ASP A 47 -6.80 9.83 3.22
N THR A 48 -6.17 9.81 4.39
CA THR A 48 -4.96 9.01 4.64
C THR A 48 -5.26 7.54 4.91
N THR A 49 -6.54 7.16 4.97
CA THR A 49 -6.98 5.78 5.24
C THR A 49 -7.18 4.96 3.97
N ALA A 50 -7.20 5.61 2.79
CA ALA A 50 -7.27 4.92 1.51
C ALA A 50 -6.08 3.95 1.35
N PRO A 51 -6.34 2.64 1.14
CA PRO A 51 -5.27 1.66 1.07
C PRO A 51 -4.51 1.79 -0.25
N LEU A 52 -3.18 1.71 -0.17
CA LEU A 52 -2.32 1.45 -1.30
C LEU A 52 -2.42 -0.03 -1.67
N ILE A 53 -2.60 -0.32 -2.95
CA ILE A 53 -2.72 -1.69 -3.46
C ILE A 53 -1.41 -2.06 -4.15
N VAL A 54 -0.70 -3.05 -3.61
CA VAL A 54 0.50 -3.62 -4.22
C VAL A 54 0.14 -4.97 -4.81
N LYS A 55 0.44 -5.16 -6.10
CA LYS A 55 0.40 -6.46 -6.78
C LYS A 55 1.82 -6.96 -6.96
N THR A 56 2.11 -8.16 -6.49
CA THR A 56 3.44 -8.77 -6.57
C THR A 56 3.35 -10.25 -6.88
N GLN A 57 4.48 -10.85 -7.27
CA GLN A 57 4.58 -12.29 -7.54
C GLN A 57 5.30 -12.95 -6.36
N VAL A 58 4.68 -13.95 -5.75
CA VAL A 58 5.24 -14.68 -4.61
C VAL A 58 5.54 -16.12 -4.98
N GLN A 59 6.59 -16.67 -4.38
CA GLN A 59 6.89 -18.09 -4.46
C GLN A 59 6.57 -18.73 -3.11
N LEU A 60 5.86 -19.85 -3.14
CA LEU A 60 5.50 -20.60 -1.94
C LEU A 60 6.45 -21.77 -1.71
N SER A 61 6.68 -22.11 -0.45
CA SER A 61 7.24 -23.40 -0.06
C SER A 61 6.30 -24.54 -0.46
N PRO A 62 6.76 -25.80 -0.47
CA PRO A 62 5.86 -26.94 -0.35
C PRO A 62 4.94 -26.80 0.87
N TYR A 63 3.79 -27.47 0.82
CA TYR A 63 2.86 -27.52 1.95
C TYR A 63 3.50 -28.19 3.16
N ASP A 64 3.40 -27.56 4.32
CA ASP A 64 3.81 -28.14 5.59
C ASP A 64 2.61 -28.82 6.26
N ALA A 65 2.64 -30.14 6.30
CA ALA A 65 1.58 -30.94 6.89
C ALA A 65 1.53 -30.86 8.43
N ASN A 66 2.63 -30.49 9.10
CA ASN A 66 2.67 -30.37 10.55
C ASN A 66 2.07 -29.06 11.03
N ASN A 67 2.31 -27.98 10.28
CA ASN A 67 1.83 -26.64 10.61
C ASN A 67 0.56 -26.23 9.83
N HIS A 68 0.15 -27.04 8.85
CA HIS A 68 -1.02 -26.84 7.99
C HIS A 68 -0.98 -25.53 7.19
N GLY A 69 -0.01 -25.39 6.29
CA GLY A 69 0.06 -24.19 5.45
C GLY A 69 1.27 -24.08 4.53
N PHE A 70 1.43 -22.89 3.95
CA PHE A 70 2.52 -22.54 3.03
C PHE A 70 3.32 -21.36 3.56
N PHE A 71 4.58 -21.26 3.16
CA PHE A 71 5.46 -20.14 3.50
C PHE A 71 5.82 -19.32 2.25
N VAL A 72 5.70 -17.99 2.32
CA VAL A 72 6.16 -17.06 1.27
C VAL A 72 7.67 -16.89 1.33
N ILE A 73 8.38 -17.48 0.37
CA ILE A 73 9.85 -17.57 0.35
C ILE A 73 10.50 -16.19 0.15
N ASN A 74 9.89 -15.35 -0.68
CA ASN A 74 10.52 -14.12 -1.19
C ASN A 74 10.24 -12.86 -0.34
N PHE A 75 9.48 -12.97 0.74
CA PHE A 75 9.43 -11.92 1.75
C PHE A 75 10.66 -11.97 2.65
N LYS A 76 11.20 -10.79 2.96
CA LYS A 76 12.39 -10.59 3.79
C LYS A 76 12.17 -9.36 4.66
N LYS A 77 12.96 -9.22 5.72
CA LYS A 77 12.94 -8.01 6.57
C LYS A 77 13.21 -6.72 5.80
N SER A 78 13.97 -6.81 4.71
CA SER A 78 14.30 -5.68 3.82
C SER A 78 13.35 -5.54 2.62
N THR A 79 12.24 -6.28 2.57
CA THR A 79 11.28 -6.18 1.47
C THR A 79 10.64 -4.79 1.46
N PHE A 80 10.71 -4.13 0.30
CA PHE A 80 9.97 -2.92 0.00
C PHE A 80 9.43 -3.00 -1.43
N PHE A 81 8.40 -2.21 -1.72
CA PHE A 81 7.82 -2.11 -3.06
C PHE A 81 8.12 -0.74 -3.65
N PRO A 82 8.88 -0.66 -4.77
CA PRO A 82 9.18 0.61 -5.41
C PRO A 82 7.93 1.15 -6.11
N ALA A 83 7.66 2.44 -5.95
CA ALA A 83 6.61 3.15 -6.67
C ALA A 83 7.13 4.49 -7.18
N ARG A 84 6.61 4.95 -8.32
CA ARG A 84 6.91 6.28 -8.85
C ARG A 84 5.64 7.11 -8.88
N TYR A 85 5.67 8.27 -8.24
CA TYR A 85 4.54 9.19 -8.20
C TYR A 85 5.04 10.64 -8.16
N ALA A 86 4.40 11.52 -8.93
CA ALA A 86 4.76 12.94 -9.02
C ALA A 86 6.27 13.19 -9.24
N GLY A 87 6.91 12.37 -10.10
CA GLY A 87 8.33 12.48 -10.40
C GLY A 87 9.30 11.98 -9.31
N LYS A 88 8.80 11.50 -8.17
CA LYS A 88 9.60 10.96 -7.05
C LYS A 88 9.49 9.44 -6.97
N PHE A 89 10.54 8.81 -6.43
CA PHE A 89 10.57 7.38 -6.12
C PHE A 89 10.20 7.15 -4.66
N TYR A 90 9.30 6.22 -4.39
CA TYR A 90 8.88 5.86 -3.03
C TYR A 90 9.25 4.41 -2.76
N ALA A 91 9.77 4.15 -1.56
CA ALA A 91 9.98 2.81 -1.06
C ALA A 91 8.83 2.49 -0.09
N ILE A 92 7.86 1.70 -0.53
CA ILE A 92 6.73 1.28 0.30
C ILE A 92 7.22 0.13 1.18
N VAL A 93 7.35 0.38 2.48
CA VAL A 93 7.92 -0.55 3.47
C VAL A 93 6.80 -1.11 4.34
N PRO A 94 6.31 -2.33 4.06
CA PRO A 94 5.31 -3.00 4.90
C PRO A 94 5.88 -3.37 6.26
N GLN A 95 5.33 -2.77 7.32
CA GLN A 95 5.59 -3.15 8.70
C GLN A 95 5.02 -4.55 8.96
N GLY A 96 5.80 -5.40 9.64
CA GLY A 96 5.36 -6.76 9.99
C GLY A 96 5.20 -7.70 8.78
N ILE A 97 5.84 -7.43 7.63
CA ILE A 97 5.71 -8.29 6.44
C ILE A 97 6.10 -9.75 6.70
N MET A 98 7.02 -9.98 7.64
CA MET A 98 7.43 -11.32 8.06
C MET A 98 6.27 -12.09 8.72
N ASP A 99 5.38 -11.41 9.43
CA ASP A 99 4.19 -12.00 10.05
C ASP A 99 3.15 -12.42 9.00
N LYS A 100 3.30 -11.93 7.76
CA LYS A 100 2.45 -12.26 6.61
C LYS A 100 3.09 -13.31 5.68
N GLN A 101 4.19 -13.94 6.10
CA GLN A 101 4.82 -15.02 5.34
C GLN A 101 4.10 -16.36 5.47
N TRP A 102 3.43 -16.58 6.60
CA TRP A 102 2.75 -17.83 6.85
C TRP A 102 1.30 -17.78 6.35
N LEU A 103 0.94 -18.71 5.47
CA LEU A 103 -0.40 -18.86 4.91
C LEU A 103 -1.02 -20.13 5.50
N PRO A 104 -1.76 -20.02 6.62
CA PRO A 104 -2.47 -21.16 7.18
C PRO A 104 -3.55 -21.65 6.21
N VAL A 105 -3.51 -22.95 5.90
CA VAL A 105 -4.45 -23.64 5.01
C VAL A 105 -4.73 -25.02 5.61
N SER A 106 -5.91 -25.15 6.24
CA SER A 106 -6.32 -26.38 6.91
C SER A 106 -7.21 -27.28 6.04
N ASP A 107 -7.88 -26.72 5.04
CA ASP A 107 -8.76 -27.47 4.16
C ASP A 107 -8.01 -28.01 2.93
N ALA A 108 -8.25 -29.29 2.62
CA ALA A 108 -7.57 -29.98 1.53
C ALA A 108 -7.90 -29.37 0.16
N ALA A 109 -9.11 -28.86 -0.04
CA ALA A 109 -9.53 -28.26 -1.30
C ALA A 109 -8.71 -27.00 -1.65
N THR A 110 -8.52 -26.09 -0.69
CA THR A 110 -7.70 -24.89 -0.88
C THR A 110 -6.23 -25.25 -1.05
N ARG A 111 -5.71 -26.21 -0.28
CA ARG A 111 -4.34 -26.73 -0.47
C ARG A 111 -4.14 -27.21 -1.90
N ASP A 112 -4.99 -28.11 -2.38
CA ASP A 112 -4.88 -28.71 -3.71
C ASP A 112 -5.02 -27.65 -4.82
N ALA A 113 -5.88 -26.64 -4.62
CA ALA A 113 -6.03 -25.52 -5.54
C ALA A 113 -4.75 -24.66 -5.62
N ILE A 114 -4.12 -24.37 -4.49
CA ILE A 114 -2.85 -23.62 -4.43
C ILE A 114 -1.72 -24.40 -5.09
N GLU A 115 -1.58 -25.69 -4.77
CA GLU A 115 -0.53 -26.54 -5.34
C GLU A 115 -0.68 -26.68 -6.86
N LYS A 116 -1.92 -26.89 -7.34
CA LYS A 116 -2.22 -26.93 -8.78
C LYS A 116 -1.91 -25.62 -9.47
N ALA A 117 -2.28 -24.49 -8.86
CA ALA A 117 -2.00 -23.17 -9.42
C ALA A 117 -0.48 -22.90 -9.48
N ALA A 118 0.26 -23.25 -8.42
CA ALA A 118 1.70 -23.10 -8.38
C ALA A 118 2.40 -23.96 -9.44
N ALA A 119 2.00 -25.24 -9.58
CA ALA A 119 2.54 -26.15 -10.59
C ALA A 119 2.27 -25.69 -12.03
N GLY A 120 1.12 -25.07 -12.28
CA GLY A 120 0.75 -24.50 -13.59
C GLY A 120 1.37 -23.14 -13.89
N SER A 121 2.07 -22.52 -12.93
CA SER A 121 2.63 -21.17 -13.07
C SER A 121 4.10 -21.18 -13.53
N LYS A 122 4.51 -20.13 -14.24
CA LYS A 122 5.90 -19.98 -14.68
C LYS A 122 6.81 -19.77 -13.46
N GLY A 123 7.62 -20.77 -13.13
CA GLY A 123 8.57 -20.72 -12.01
C GLY A 123 7.93 -20.86 -10.62
N GLY A 124 6.69 -21.38 -10.54
CA GLY A 124 6.02 -21.56 -9.24
C GLY A 124 5.60 -20.24 -8.57
N GLN A 125 5.43 -19.18 -9.36
CA GLN A 125 5.07 -17.85 -8.87
C GLN A 125 3.58 -17.59 -9.00
N LEU A 126 2.98 -17.11 -7.91
CA LEU A 126 1.57 -16.78 -7.83
C LEU A 126 1.38 -15.27 -7.56
N PRO A 127 0.37 -14.62 -8.17
CA PRO A 127 0.04 -13.25 -7.86
C PRO A 127 -0.44 -13.13 -6.41
N MET A 128 0.11 -12.17 -5.68
CA MET A 128 -0.34 -11.74 -4.37
C MET A 128 -0.68 -10.25 -4.40
N ILE A 129 -1.83 -9.90 -3.81
CA ILE A 129 -2.28 -8.53 -3.63
C ILE A 129 -2.23 -8.18 -2.15
N LEU A 130 -1.54 -7.09 -1.85
CA LEU A 130 -1.44 -6.51 -0.51
C LEU A 130 -2.21 -5.18 -0.49
N TYR A 131 -3.07 -5.02 0.52
CA TYR A 131 -3.68 -3.73 0.85
C TYR A 131 -2.90 -3.15 2.02
N LEU A 132 -2.42 -1.93 1.81
CA LEU A 132 -1.42 -1.31 2.66
C LEU A 132 -1.94 0.06 3.09
N THR A 133 -2.15 0.24 4.39
CA THR A 133 -2.55 1.54 4.93
C THR A 133 -1.30 2.34 5.28
N PRO A 134 -1.11 3.55 4.73
CA PRO A 134 0.02 4.39 5.10
C PRO A 134 0.01 4.74 6.60
N SER A 135 1.13 4.51 7.29
CA SER A 135 1.27 4.80 8.72
C SER A 135 2.28 5.90 9.00
N TYR A 136 3.37 5.97 8.22
CA TYR A 136 4.41 7.00 8.39
C TYR A 136 5.15 7.24 7.07
N ALA A 137 5.57 8.47 6.83
CA ALA A 137 6.44 8.82 5.71
C ALA A 137 7.65 9.60 6.22
N ASP A 138 8.83 9.30 5.70
CA ASP A 138 10.02 10.09 6.00
C ASP A 138 10.11 11.31 5.06
N THR A 139 10.69 12.39 5.56
CA THR A 139 10.98 13.58 4.75
C THR A 139 12.30 13.46 4.00
N LYS A 140 13.21 12.59 4.47
CA LYS A 140 14.54 12.38 3.90
C LYS A 140 14.54 11.12 3.03
N PRO A 141 15.07 11.19 1.80
CA PRO A 141 15.21 10.00 0.98
C PRO A 141 16.33 9.09 1.52
N ALA A 142 16.13 7.79 1.37
CA ALA A 142 17.17 6.78 1.51
C ALA A 142 17.75 6.46 0.13
N MET A 143 19.07 6.25 0.05
CA MET A 143 19.72 5.85 -1.20
C MET A 143 19.63 4.33 -1.38
N ILE A 144 18.97 3.88 -2.44
CA ILE A 144 18.84 2.46 -2.81
C ILE A 144 19.27 2.32 -4.27
N ASP A 145 20.28 1.51 -4.53
CA ASP A 145 20.85 1.27 -5.86
C ASP A 145 21.19 2.57 -6.64
N GLY A 146 21.65 3.59 -5.91
CA GLY A 146 22.03 4.89 -6.50
C GLY A 146 20.86 5.86 -6.75
N TYR A 147 19.62 5.49 -6.39
CA TYR A 147 18.45 6.36 -6.53
C TYR A 147 17.91 6.82 -5.17
N PRO A 148 17.44 8.08 -5.05
CA PRO A 148 16.80 8.56 -3.84
C PRO A 148 15.35 8.05 -3.76
N TYR A 149 15.08 7.20 -2.77
CA TYR A 149 13.75 6.70 -2.46
C TYR A 149 13.21 7.36 -1.20
N TRP A 150 12.01 7.94 -1.25
CA TRP A 150 11.30 8.43 -0.07
C TRP A 150 10.62 7.25 0.65
N PRO A 151 11.06 6.89 1.87
CA PRO A 151 10.48 5.79 2.61
C PRO A 151 9.04 6.10 3.03
N LEU A 152 8.15 5.15 2.78
CA LEU A 152 6.76 5.17 3.19
C LEU A 152 6.46 3.89 3.96
N ALA A 153 6.42 3.98 5.29
CA ALA A 153 6.00 2.88 6.13
C ALA A 153 4.48 2.69 6.03
N VAL A 154 4.08 1.43 5.88
CA VAL A 154 2.68 1.04 5.72
C VAL A 154 2.38 -0.18 6.59
N THR A 155 1.13 -0.32 7.00
CA THR A 155 0.64 -1.51 7.70
C THR A 155 -0.14 -2.38 6.72
N VAL A 156 0.09 -3.70 6.74
CA VAL A 156 -0.63 -4.65 5.88
C VAL A 156 -2.00 -4.94 6.47
N SER A 157 -3.06 -4.46 5.83
CA SER A 157 -4.45 -4.65 6.29
C SER A 157 -5.12 -5.88 5.68
N LYS A 158 -4.77 -6.24 4.44
CA LYS A 158 -5.30 -7.42 3.75
C LYS A 158 -4.26 -8.05 2.84
N VAL A 159 -4.24 -9.38 2.80
CA VAL A 159 -3.42 -10.17 1.88
C VAL A 159 -4.35 -11.09 1.08
N MET A 160 -4.13 -11.20 -0.22
CA MET A 160 -4.85 -12.13 -1.09
C MET A 160 -3.87 -12.82 -2.04
N LEU A 161 -4.01 -14.12 -2.18
CA LEU A 161 -3.28 -14.94 -3.14
C LEU A 161 -4.24 -15.37 -4.25
N PHE A 162 -3.82 -15.23 -5.50
CA PHE A 162 -4.61 -15.61 -6.67
C PHE A 162 -3.92 -16.72 -7.47
N SER A 163 -4.70 -17.37 -8.33
CA SER A 163 -4.19 -18.22 -9.40
C SER A 163 -3.30 -17.45 -10.37
N ALA A 164 -2.49 -18.17 -11.15
CA ALA A 164 -1.51 -17.58 -12.06
C ALA A 164 -2.11 -16.63 -13.12
N ASP A 165 -3.37 -16.85 -13.50
CA ASP A 165 -4.15 -15.99 -14.41
C ASP A 165 -4.78 -14.77 -13.71
N ASN A 166 -4.59 -14.63 -12.40
CA ASN A 166 -5.15 -13.58 -11.55
C ASN A 166 -6.70 -13.54 -11.55
N GLN A 167 -7.38 -14.65 -11.87
CA GLN A 167 -8.84 -14.72 -11.92
C GLN A 167 -9.46 -15.37 -10.69
N THR A 168 -8.80 -16.37 -10.10
CA THR A 168 -9.34 -17.14 -8.97
C THR A 168 -8.64 -16.74 -7.68
N LEU A 169 -9.43 -16.32 -6.68
CA LEU A 169 -8.92 -16.12 -5.32
C LEU A 169 -8.67 -17.47 -4.68
N LEU A 170 -7.42 -17.75 -4.30
CA LEU A 170 -7.01 -19.02 -3.70
C LEU A 170 -6.97 -18.94 -2.18
N TRP A 171 -6.53 -17.80 -1.63
CA TRP A 171 -6.39 -17.62 -0.19
C TRP A 171 -6.44 -16.14 0.16
N HIS A 172 -6.90 -15.82 1.37
CA HIS A 172 -6.85 -14.46 1.89
C HIS A 172 -6.70 -14.40 3.41
N ASP A 173 -6.09 -13.33 3.90
CA ASP A 173 -6.11 -12.94 5.32
C ASP A 173 -6.63 -11.51 5.44
N TYR A 174 -7.73 -11.36 6.18
CA TYR A 174 -8.27 -10.08 6.59
C TYR A 174 -7.76 -9.78 7.99
N SER A 175 -7.07 -8.65 8.18
CA SER A 175 -6.80 -8.15 9.53
C SER A 175 -8.11 -7.94 10.32
N SER A 176 -8.03 -7.91 11.65
CA SER A 176 -9.18 -7.88 12.57
C SER A 176 -10.18 -6.74 12.31
N ASP A 177 -9.72 -5.60 11.79
CA ASP A 177 -10.58 -4.44 11.53
C ASP A 177 -11.57 -4.72 10.38
N ASP A 178 -11.17 -5.51 9.38
CA ASP A 178 -12.03 -5.92 8.27
C ASP A 178 -12.99 -7.06 8.66
N LYS A 179 -12.61 -7.94 9.61
CA LYS A 179 -13.53 -8.95 10.16
C LYS A 179 -14.73 -8.30 10.86
N THR A 180 -14.49 -7.17 11.52
CA THR A 180 -15.55 -6.36 12.15
C THR A 180 -16.45 -5.70 11.10
N ARG A 181 -15.88 -5.14 10.02
CA ARG A 181 -16.68 -4.59 8.92
C ARG A 181 -17.48 -5.64 8.14
N GLN A 182 -16.90 -6.81 7.86
CA GLN A 182 -17.62 -7.90 7.19
C GLN A 182 -18.71 -8.50 8.07
N SER A 183 -18.47 -8.68 9.37
CA SER A 183 -19.54 -9.11 10.29
C SER A 183 -20.67 -8.09 10.35
N ILE A 184 -20.38 -6.79 10.33
CA ILE A 184 -21.42 -5.75 10.22
C ILE A 184 -22.16 -5.84 8.88
N MET A 185 -21.47 -6.00 7.74
CA MET A 185 -22.13 -6.09 6.43
C MET A 185 -22.97 -7.36 6.26
N ASN A 186 -22.55 -8.49 6.85
CA ASN A 186 -23.31 -9.74 6.83
C ASN A 186 -24.53 -9.73 7.77
N LEU A 187 -24.62 -8.78 8.72
CA LEU A 187 -25.80 -8.59 9.57
C LEU A 187 -26.93 -7.78 8.89
N TYR A 188 -26.66 -7.17 7.74
CA TYR A 188 -27.64 -6.42 6.94
C TYR A 188 -28.13 -7.18 5.69
N GLN A 189 -27.86 -8.49 5.61
CA GLN A 189 -28.43 -9.41 4.61
C GLN A 189 -29.41 -10.37 5.28
#